data_AF-A0A1G2KP87-F1
#
_entry.id   AF-A0A1G2KP87-F1
#
_cell.length_a   1.000
_cell.length_b   1.000
_cell.length_c   1.000
_cell.angle_alpha   90.00
_cell.angle_beta   90.00
_cell.angle_gamma   90.00
#
_symmetry.space_group_name_H-M   'P 1'
#
loop_
_entity.id
_entity.type
_entity.pdbx_description
1 polymer ?
#
loop_
_entity_poly.entity_id
_entity_poly.type
_entity_poly.pdbx_seq_one_letter_code
_entity_poly.pdbx_strand_id
1 'polypeptide(L)'
;MNVTIAQLFSRIQTQILVPFMGFLFVVATVIFLWGIMLYVVGSFGEQKKLDDGKRMIAWGIIGLLIMASAWGIVKLLCGFFETCTKINI
;
A
#
# COMPACT_ATOMS: atom_id res chain seq x y z
N MET A 1 -9.26 29.66 -19.35
CA MET A 1 -10.26 28.86 -18.59
C MET A 1 -9.90 27.36 -18.56
N ASN A 2 -8.65 26.98 -18.23
CA ASN A 2 -8.21 25.57 -18.15
C ASN A 2 -7.78 25.12 -16.75
N VAL A 3 -7.79 26.04 -15.77
CA VAL A 3 -7.17 25.80 -14.46
C VAL A 3 -8.14 25.15 -13.46
N THR A 4 -9.46 25.32 -13.61
CA THR A 4 -10.45 24.87 -12.61
C THR A 4 -10.60 23.34 -12.56
N ILE A 5 -10.56 22.67 -13.72
CA ILE A 5 -10.70 21.20 -13.80
C ILE A 5 -9.42 20.52 -13.29
N ALA A 6 -8.24 21.07 -13.62
CA ALA A 6 -6.96 20.60 -13.11
C ALA A 6 -6.82 20.77 -11.59
N GLN A 7 -7.37 21.87 -11.04
CA GLN A 7 -7.38 22.13 -9.60
C GLN A 7 -8.28 21.12 -8.86
N LEU A 8 -9.45 20.77 -9.41
CA LEU A 8 -10.34 19.76 -8.83
C LEU A 8 -9.69 18.37 -8.77
N PHE A 9 -9.08 17.93 -9.88
CA PHE A 9 -8.35 16.65 -9.92
C PHE A 9 -7.18 16.63 -8.94
N SER A 10 -6.41 17.71 -8.84
CA SER A 10 -5.28 17.83 -7.91
C SER A 10 -5.70 17.76 -6.44
N ARG A 11 -6.83 18.41 -6.08
CA ARG A 11 -7.36 18.40 -4.70
C ARG A 11 -7.90 17.04 -4.29
N ILE A 12 -8.60 16.35 -5.20
CA ILE A 12 -9.12 15.00 -4.95
C ILE A 12 -7.96 14.00 -4.80
N GLN A 13 -6.95 14.07 -5.67
CA GLN A 13 -5.82 13.15 -5.66
C GLN A 13 -4.96 13.27 -4.40
N THR A 14 -4.68 14.49 -3.92
CA THR A 14 -3.81 14.69 -2.75
C THR A 14 -4.53 14.50 -1.43
N GLN A 15 -5.80 14.88 -1.32
CA GLN A 15 -6.51 14.81 -0.04
C GLN A 15 -7.17 13.47 0.25
N ILE A 16 -7.42 12.65 -0.78
CA ILE A 16 -8.09 11.36 -0.60
C ILE A 16 -7.12 10.20 -0.84
N LEU A 17 -6.32 10.25 -1.92
CA LEU A 17 -5.49 9.11 -2.31
C LEU A 17 -4.32 8.86 -1.35
N VAL A 18 -3.65 9.92 -0.88
CA VAL A 18 -2.49 9.82 0.03
C VAL A 18 -2.87 9.23 1.40
N PRO A 19 -3.85 9.78 2.14
CA PRO A 19 -4.23 9.22 3.44
C PRO A 19 -4.85 7.82 3.33
N PHE A 20 -5.58 7.53 2.24
CA PHE A 20 -6.13 6.20 1.98
C PHE A 20 -5.02 5.15 1.77
N MET A 21 -3.98 5.46 1.02
CA MET A 21 -2.83 4.56 0.84
C MET A 21 -2.09 4.30 2.17
N GLY A 22 -1.88 5.34 2.98
CA GLY A 22 -1.28 5.20 4.30
C GLY A 22 -2.10 4.29 5.23
N PHE A 23 -3.42 4.43 5.21
CA PHE A 23 -4.32 3.56 5.96
C PHE A 23 -4.26 2.10 5.47
N LEU A 24 -4.30 1.87 4.15
CA LEU A 24 -4.15 0.53 3.59
C LEU A 24 -2.80 -0.10 3.94
N PHE A 25 -1.72 0.67 4.00
CA PHE A 25 -0.40 0.14 4.35
C PHE A 25 -0.37 -0.42 5.78
N VAL A 26 -0.99 0.28 6.73
CA VAL A 26 -1.11 -0.22 8.11
C VAL A 26 -1.93 -1.50 8.15
N VAL A 27 -3.09 -1.52 7.50
CA VAL A 27 -3.98 -2.69 7.45
C VAL A 27 -3.29 -3.89 6.76
N ALA A 28 -2.61 -3.66 5.64
CA ALA A 28 -1.88 -4.69 4.92
C ALA A 28 -0.75 -5.29 5.75
N THR A 29 -0.02 -4.45 6.51
CA THR A 29 1.03 -4.91 7.43
C THR A 29 0.46 -5.78 8.55
N VAL A 30 -0.70 -5.40 9.10
CA VAL A 30 -1.39 -6.21 10.12
C VAL A 30 -1.83 -7.56 9.57
N ILE A 31 -2.44 -7.59 8.39
CA ILE A 31 -2.86 -8.85 7.73
C ILE A 31 -1.65 -9.73 7.41
N PHE A 32 -0.55 -9.14 6.94
CA PHE A 32 0.69 -9.84 6.67
C PHE A 32 1.28 -10.49 7.94
N LEU A 33 1.35 -9.75 9.05
CA LEU A 33 1.79 -10.26 10.35
C LEU A 33 0.88 -11.38 10.86
N TRP A 34 -0.44 -11.24 10.68
CA TRP A 34 -1.41 -12.28 11.04
C TRP A 34 -1.21 -13.56 10.24
N GLY A 35 -0.94 -13.43 8.93
CA GLY A 35 -0.61 -14.56 8.06
C GLY A 35 0.64 -15.31 8.52
N ILE A 36 1.69 -14.60 8.95
CA ILE A 36 2.92 -15.20 9.50
C ILE A 36 2.61 -15.96 10.78
N MET A 37 1.87 -15.37 11.72
CA MET A 37 1.50 -16.06 12.96
C MET A 37 0.69 -17.33 12.66
N LEU A 38 -0.27 -17.27 11.75
CA LEU A 38 -1.08 -18.43 11.36
C LEU A 38 -0.25 -19.53 10.69
N TYR A 39 0.71 -19.15 9.84
CA TYR A 39 1.65 -20.07 9.21
C TYR A 39 2.56 -20.77 10.23
N VAL A 40 3.09 -20.03 11.20
CA VAL A 40 3.93 -20.58 12.26
C VAL A 40 3.13 -21.53 13.15
N VAL A 41 1.93 -21.14 13.58
CA VAL A 41 1.06 -22.00 14.42
C VAL A 41 0.63 -23.25 13.65
N GLY A 42 0.28 -23.13 12.37
CA GLY A 42 -0.07 -24.29 11.55
C GLY A 42 1.09 -25.27 11.37
N SER A 43 2.33 -24.78 11.39
CA SER A 43 3.54 -25.60 11.21
C SER A 43 3.72 -26.65 12.31
N PHE A 44 3.02 -26.50 13.44
CA PHE A 44 3.03 -27.46 14.56
C PHE A 44 2.05 -28.64 14.38
N GLY A 45 1.42 -28.82 13.20
CA GLY A 45 0.65 -30.03 12.87
C GLY A 45 -0.76 -29.79 12.30
N GLU A 46 -1.20 -28.54 12.16
CA GLU A 46 -2.49 -28.19 11.53
C GLU A 46 -2.27 -27.73 10.07
N GLN A 47 -2.29 -28.69 9.14
CA GLN A 47 -2.14 -28.43 7.69
C GLN A 47 -3.12 -27.37 7.14
N LYS A 48 -4.37 -27.34 7.65
CA LYS A 48 -5.35 -26.30 7.27
C LYS A 48 -4.86 -24.88 7.59
N LYS A 49 -4.37 -24.66 8.81
CA LYS A 49 -3.86 -23.35 9.24
C LYS A 49 -2.56 -22.97 8.51
N LEU A 50 -1.74 -23.97 8.18
CA LEU A 50 -0.55 -23.80 7.34
C LEU A 50 -0.90 -23.22 5.96
N ASP A 51 -1.85 -23.83 5.26
CA ASP A 51 -2.21 -23.41 3.90
C ASP A 51 -2.97 -22.08 3.89
N ASP A 52 -3.83 -21.83 4.88
CA ASP A 52 -4.47 -20.53 5.06
C ASP A 52 -3.45 -19.43 5.39
N GLY A 53 -2.44 -19.74 6.23
CA GLY A 53 -1.34 -18.83 6.55
C GLY A 53 -0.51 -18.48 5.32
N LYS A 54 -0.13 -19.46 4.49
CA LYS A 54 0.57 -19.22 3.22
C LYS A 54 -0.23 -18.31 2.30
N ARG A 55 -1.54 -18.56 2.17
CA ARG A 55 -2.42 -17.73 1.33
C ARG A 55 -2.47 -16.30 1.86
N MET A 56 -2.68 -16.09 3.15
CA MET A 56 -2.68 -14.76 3.77
C MET A 56 -1.35 -14.02 3.59
N ILE A 57 -0.20 -14.71 3.76
CA ILE A 57 1.12 -14.12 3.52
C ILE A 57 1.26 -13.68 2.06
N ALA A 58 0.87 -14.52 1.11
CA ALA A 58 0.95 -14.19 -0.32
C ALA A 58 0.12 -12.94 -0.66
N TRP A 59 -1.13 -12.86 -0.17
CA TRP A 59 -1.97 -11.67 -0.33
C TRP A 59 -1.36 -10.43 0.34
N GLY A 60 -0.76 -10.58 1.52
CA GLY A 60 -0.04 -9.52 2.22
C GLY A 60 1.16 -8.98 1.43
N ILE A 61 1.99 -9.87 0.87
CA ILE A 61 3.16 -9.51 0.05
C ILE A 61 2.72 -8.76 -1.21
N ILE A 62 1.69 -9.24 -1.91
CA ILE A 62 1.15 -8.57 -3.10
C ILE A 62 0.67 -7.16 -2.72
N GLY A 63 -0.04 -7.01 -1.60
CA GLY A 63 -0.47 -5.71 -1.09
C GLY A 63 0.70 -4.76 -0.80
N LEU A 64 1.73 -5.25 -0.11
CA LEU A 64 2.94 -4.47 0.20
C LEU A 64 3.70 -4.08 -1.08
N LEU A 65 3.80 -4.97 -2.06
CA LEU A 65 4.46 -4.70 -3.34
C LEU A 65 3.77 -3.58 -4.12
N ILE A 66 2.43 -3.59 -4.16
CA ILE A 66 1.64 -2.53 -4.82
C ILE A 66 1.87 -1.18 -4.15
N MET A 67 1.87 -1.13 -2.82
CA MET A 67 2.10 0.11 -2.06
C MET A 67 3.53 0.64 -2.24
N ALA A 68 4.52 -0.25 -2.17
CA ALA A 68 5.92 0.10 -2.41
C ALA A 68 6.13 0.62 -3.84
N SER A 69 5.47 -0.01 -4.82
CA SER A 69 5.51 0.41 -6.23
C SER A 69 4.86 1.77 -6.41
N ALA A 70 3.70 2.01 -5.81
CA ALA A 70 3.02 3.31 -5.89
C ALA A 70 3.89 4.44 -5.29
N TRP A 71 4.47 4.24 -4.10
CA TRP A 71 5.35 5.24 -3.50
C TRP A 71 6.63 5.47 -4.31
N GLY A 72 7.24 4.39 -4.80
CA GLY A 72 8.42 4.45 -5.65
C GLY A 72 8.16 5.22 -6.95
N ILE A 73 7.05 4.93 -7.63
CA ILE A 73 6.62 5.60 -8.85
C ILE A 73 6.35 7.08 -8.57
N VAL A 74 5.57 7.42 -7.54
CA VAL A 74 5.28 8.83 -7.18
C VAL A 74 6.58 9.60 -6.92
N LYS A 75 7.50 9.03 -6.14
CA LYS A 75 8.80 9.65 -5.84
C LYS A 75 9.67 9.82 -7.09
N LEU A 76 9.66 8.82 -7.98
CA LEU A 76 10.40 8.84 -9.23
C LEU A 76 9.87 9.95 -10.16
N LEU A 77 8.55 10.00 -10.38
CA LEU A 77 7.90 11.05 -11.18
C LEU A 77 8.12 12.44 -10.56
N CYS A 78 8.03 12.56 -9.23
CA CYS A 78 8.33 13.81 -8.54
C CYS A 78 9.76 14.30 -8.74
N GLY A 79 10.74 13.38 -8.74
CA GLY A 79 12.13 13.69 -9.01
C GLY A 79 12.36 14.10 -10.47
N PHE A 80 11.68 13.43 -11.41
CA PHE A 80 11.77 13.76 -12.84
C PHE A 80 11.14 15.12 -13.20
N PHE A 81 10.07 15.52 -12.52
CA PHE A 81 9.33 16.76 -12.83
C PHE A 81 9.58 17.91 -11.83
N GLU A 82 10.53 17.78 -10.90
CA GLU A 82 10.85 18.77 -9.82
C GLU A 82 9.63 19.31 -9.03
N THR A 83 8.49 18.62 -9.09
CA THR A 83 7.19 19.12 -8.58
C THR A 83 6.98 18.83 -7.09
N CYS A 84 7.87 18.07 -6.47
CA CYS A 84 7.74 17.64 -5.07
C CYS A 84 8.12 18.70 -4.01
N THR A 85 8.68 19.86 -4.39
CA THR A 85 8.87 20.98 -3.45
C THR A 85 7.53 21.55 -2.93
N LYS A 86 6.40 21.19 -3.55
CA LYS A 86 5.05 21.66 -3.19
C LYS A 86 4.12 20.58 -2.60
N ILE A 87 4.58 19.35 -2.42
CA ILE A 87 3.81 18.28 -1.76
C ILE A 87 4.60 17.86 -0.52
N ASN A 88 4.29 18.50 0.60
CA ASN A 88 4.83 18.16 1.91
C ASN A 88 4.14 16.88 2.39
N ILE A 89 4.85 15.75 2.32
CA ILE A 89 4.52 14.52 3.04
C ILE A 89 5.08 14.66 4.45
#